data_AF-A0A377M3W9-F1
#
_entry.id   AF-A0A377M3W9-F1
#
_cell.length_a   1.000
_cell.length_b   1.000
_cell.length_c   1.000
_cell.angle_alpha   90.00
_cell.angle_beta   90.00
_cell.angle_gamma   90.00
#
_symmetry.space_group_name_H-M   'P 1'
#
loop_
_entity.id
_entity.type
_entity.pdbx_description
1 polymer ?
#
loop_
_entity_poly.entity_id
_entity_poly.type
_entity_poly.pdbx_seq_one_letter_code
_entity_poly.pdbx_strand_id
1 'polypeptide(L)' 'MTTLNARPEAITFSAPQSALIVVDMQNAYASPGGYLIWRGLTSPPPGR' A
#
# COMPACT_ATOMS: atom_id res chain seq x y z
N MET A 1 -1.31 17.87 18.52
CA MET A 1 -1.97 16.56 18.67
C MET A 1 -3.15 16.54 17.72
N THR A 2 -3.32 15.46 16.97
CA THR A 2 -4.42 15.28 16.03
C THR A 2 -5.09 13.96 16.33
N THR A 3 -6.43 13.94 16.34
CA THR A 3 -7.22 12.74 16.53
C THR A 3 -7.87 12.36 15.21
N LEU A 4 -7.63 11.13 14.75
CA LEU A 4 -8.26 10.56 13.57
C LEU A 4 -9.35 9.57 14.00
N ASN A 5 -10.49 9.63 13.33
CA ASN A 5 -11.50 8.59 13.42
C ASN A 5 -10.91 7.31 12.78
N ALA A 6 -10.74 6.27 13.58
CA ALA A 6 -10.17 5.00 13.18
C ALA A 6 -10.95 3.84 13.85
N ARG A 7 -10.55 2.60 13.55
CA ARG A 7 -11.09 1.39 14.19
C ARG A 7 -9.96 0.57 14.78
N PRO A 8 -10.19 -0.15 15.89
CA PRO A 8 -11.45 -0.23 16.65
C PRO A 8 -11.86 1.05 17.40
N GLU A 9 -10.92 1.93 17.69
CA GLU A 9 -11.15 3.24 18.33
C GLU A 9 -10.37 4.37 17.63
N ALA A 10 -10.68 5.62 18.00
CA ALA A 10 -9.99 6.80 17.49
C ALA A 10 -8.52 6.86 17.95
N ILE A 11 -7.64 7.31 17.06
CA ILE A 11 -6.19 7.37 17.33
C ILE A 11 -5.79 8.84 17.47
N THR A 12 -5.12 9.18 18.57
CA THR A 12 -4.54 10.51 18.78
C THR A 12 -3.02 10.44 18.76
N PHE A 13 -2.37 11.28 17.96
CA PHE A 13 -0.92 11.34 17.86
C PHE A 13 -0.40 12.76 17.63
N SER A 14 0.90 12.96 17.83
CA SER A 14 1.58 14.22 17.53
C SER A 14 2.45 14.04 16.27
N ALA A 15 2.36 14.98 15.33
CA ALA A 15 3.15 14.90 14.10
C ALA A 15 4.67 14.88 14.34
N PRO A 16 5.25 15.69 15.27
CA PRO A 16 6.69 15.66 15.54
C PRO A 16 7.22 14.35 16.14
N GLN A 17 6.34 13.52 16.72
CA GLN A 17 6.70 12.22 17.30
C GLN A 17 6.20 11.05 16.44
N SER A 18 5.78 11.32 15.20
CA SER A 18 5.25 10.31 14.29
C SER A 18 6.08 10.26 13.02
N ALA A 19 6.09 9.09 12.39
CA ALA A 19 6.66 8.89 11.06
C ALA A 19 5.63 8.23 10.15
N LEU A 20 5.65 8.58 8.86
CA LEU A 20 4.88 7.91 7.83
C LEU A 20 5.74 6.84 7.18
N ILE A 21 5.31 5.59 7.25
CA ILE A 21 5.96 4.47 6.58
C ILE A 21 5.14 4.12 5.34
N VAL A 22 5.79 4.12 4.19
CA VAL A 22 5.21 3.69 2.91
C VAL A 22 5.86 2.36 2.55
N VAL A 23 5.07 1.29 2.54
CA VAL A 23 5.57 -0.08 2.35
C VAL A 23 5.31 -0.54 0.92
N ASP A 24 6.32 -1.11 0.28
CA ASP A 24 6.22 -1.88 -0.96
C ASP A 24 5.58 -1.17 -2.17
N MET A 25 5.69 0.15 -2.25
CA MET A 25 5.14 0.96 -3.36
C MET A 25 6.02 0.97 -4.64
N GLN A 26 6.75 -0.11 -4.90
CA GLN A 26 7.46 -0.30 -6.17
C GLN A 26 6.49 -0.56 -7.33
N ASN A 27 6.89 -0.16 -8.55
CA ASN A 27 6.12 -0.38 -9.78
C ASN A 27 5.77 -1.85 -10.04
N ALA A 28 6.59 -2.80 -9.57
CA ALA A 28 6.28 -4.22 -9.65
C ALA A 28 4.94 -4.59 -8.97
N TYR A 29 4.47 -3.79 -8.02
CA TYR A 29 3.23 -4.01 -7.28
C TYR A 29 2.15 -2.96 -7.55
N ALA A 30 2.55 -1.72 -7.80
CA ALA A 30 1.62 -0.60 -7.94
C ALA A 30 1.23 -0.25 -9.38
N SER A 31 2.00 -0.69 -10.39
CA SER A 31 1.74 -0.33 -11.80
C SER A 31 0.94 -1.41 -12.55
N PRO A 32 0.09 -1.01 -13.52
CA PRO A 32 -0.53 -1.94 -14.46
C PRO A 32 0.53 -2.80 -15.17
N GLY A 33 0.31 -4.12 -15.25
CA GLY A 33 1.29 -5.06 -15.82
C GLY A 33 2.46 -5.40 -14.90
N GLY A 34 2.48 -4.90 -13.66
CA GLY A 34 3.45 -5.29 -12.64
C GLY A 34 3.33 -6.77 -12.22
N TYR A 35 4.36 -7.25 -11.53
CA TYR A 35 4.52 -8.63 -11.07
C TYR A 35 3.31 -9.21 -10.31
N LEU A 36 2.64 -8.44 -9.43
CA LEU A 36 1.48 -8.95 -8.68
C LEU A 36 0.22 -9.11 -9.54
N ILE A 37 -0.05 -8.18 -10.46
CA ILE A 37 -1.17 -8.31 -11.40
C ILE A 37 -0.89 -9.45 -12.37
N TRP A 38 0.37 -9.62 -12.78
CA TRP A 38 0.83 -10.72 -13.63
C TRP A 38 0.57 -12.10 -12.99
N ARG A 39 0.71 -12.24 -11.67
CA ARG A 39 0.63 -13.53 -10.98
C ARG A 39 -0.68 -13.78 -10.21
N GLY A 40 -1.50 -12.74 -10.03
CA GLY A 40 -2.67 -12.78 -9.15
C GLY A 40 -4.05 -12.86 -9.83
N LEU A 41 -4.17 -12.53 -11.13
CA LEU A 41 -5.46 -12.54 -11.84
C LEU A 41 -5.36 -13.21 -13.23
N THR A 42 -5.45 -14.54 -13.26
CA THR A 42 -5.95 -15.36 -14.39
C THR A 42 -5.53 -14.96 -15.82
N SER A 43 -4.27 -14.64 -16.11
CA SER A 43 -3.82 -14.38 -17.50
C SER A 43 -2.48 -15.08 -17.81
N PRO A 44 -2.36 -15.80 -18.95
CA PRO A 44 -1.15 -16.57 -19.29
C PRO A 44 -0.03 -15.63 -19.79
N PRO A 45 1.26 -15.96 -19.58
CA PRO A 45 2.47 -15.19 -19.94
C PRO A 45 2.31 -14.35 -21.21
N PRO A 46 2.73 -13.07 -21.26
CA PRO A 46 2.86 -12.41 -22.55
C PRO A 46 3.92 -13.22 -23.29
N GLY A 47 3.58 -13.65 -24.51
CA GLY A 47 4.47 -14.43 -25.35
C GLY A 47 5.87 -13.85 -25.36
N ARG A 48 6.87 -14.74 -25.27
CA ARG A 48 8.17 -14.47 -25.87
C ARG A 48 7.99 -14.16 -27.36
#